data_AF-A0A534JVX9-F1
#
_entry.id   AF-A0A534JVX9-F1
#
_cell.length_a   1.000
_cell.length_b   1.000
_cell.length_c   1.000
_cell.angle_alpha   90.00
_cell.angle_beta   90.00
_cell.angle_gamma   90.00
#
_symmetry.space_group_name_H-M   'P 1'
#
loop_
_entity.id
_entity.type
_entity.pdbx_description
1 polymer ?
#
loop_
_entity_poly.entity_id
_entity_poly.type
_entity_poly.pdbx_seq_one_letter_code
_entity_poly.pdbx_strand_id
1 'polypeptide(L)'
;MSAKKVLDWLLEEDQPSIRYFALTQLVGKAQDAPEVLAAKELIPEKGWAADLLAQQHRDGWWVSDESLYGPKYLSTNWMLLTLSDLGLTNDDPRIAKACELWLHRMATADGGFAPSGGKK
;
A
#
# COMPACT_ATOMS: atom_id res chain seq x y z
N MET A 1 6.92 28.69 1.30
CA MET A 1 5.73 28.46 2.16
C MET A 1 6.19 28.41 3.61
N SER A 2 5.46 29.00 4.56
CA SER A 2 5.79 28.87 6.00
C SER A 2 5.52 27.43 6.45
N ALA A 3 6.35 26.87 7.34
CA ALA A 3 6.23 25.49 7.81
C ALA A 3 4.83 25.14 8.34
N LYS A 4 4.14 26.11 8.97
CA LYS A 4 2.75 25.94 9.44
C LYS A 4 1.79 25.62 8.30
N LYS A 5 1.93 26.29 7.14
CA LYS A 5 1.08 26.06 5.96
C LYS A 5 1.33 24.68 5.33
N VAL A 6 2.55 24.17 5.39
CA VAL A 6 2.89 22.84 4.87
C VAL A 6 2.31 21.76 5.76
N LEU A 7 2.42 21.92 7.08
CA LEU A 7 1.82 20.98 8.03
C LEU A 7 0.29 20.97 7.92
N ASP A 8 -0.35 22.14 7.80
CA ASP A 8 -1.80 22.22 7.62
C ASP A 8 -2.25 21.43 6.38
N TRP A 9 -1.50 21.54 5.26
CA TRP A 9 -1.75 20.76 4.03
C TRP A 9 -1.55 19.25 4.21
N LEU A 10 -0.45 18.83 4.85
CA LEU A 10 -0.20 17.40 5.13
C LEU A 10 -1.24 16.78 6.06
N LEU A 11 -1.92 17.61 6.86
CA LEU A 11 -2.98 17.21 7.76
C LEU A 11 -4.36 17.28 7.10
N GLU A 12 -4.51 17.61 5.83
CA GLU A 12 -5.81 17.56 5.15
C GLU A 12 -6.40 16.13 5.11
N GLU A 13 -7.72 16.04 4.98
CA GLU A 13 -8.45 14.75 5.08
C GLU A 13 -8.59 14.03 3.73
N ASP A 14 -8.11 14.63 2.64
CA ASP A 14 -8.19 14.09 1.29
C ASP A 14 -7.27 12.88 1.09
N GLN A 15 -6.11 12.87 1.75
CA GLN A 15 -5.14 11.76 1.75
C GLN A 15 -4.93 11.19 3.17
N PRO A 16 -5.78 10.24 3.62
CA PRO A 16 -5.71 9.68 4.99
C PRO A 16 -4.35 9.07 5.35
N SER A 17 -3.68 8.41 4.40
CA SER A 17 -2.32 7.87 4.58
C SER A 17 -1.33 8.98 4.96
N ILE A 18 -1.36 10.09 4.21
CA ILE A 18 -0.44 11.22 4.44
C ILE A 18 -0.74 11.86 5.79
N ARG A 19 -2.02 12.07 6.11
CA ARG A 19 -2.46 12.58 7.40
C ARG A 19 -2.02 11.67 8.55
N TYR A 20 -2.19 10.36 8.44
CA TYR A 20 -1.77 9.39 9.45
C TYR A 20 -0.27 9.47 9.73
N PHE A 21 0.57 9.46 8.69
CA PHE A 21 2.02 9.56 8.85
C PHE A 21 2.46 10.95 9.33
N ALA A 22 1.81 12.04 8.90
CA ALA A 22 2.09 13.37 9.41
C ALA A 22 1.77 13.49 10.91
N LEU A 23 0.60 13.00 11.35
CA LEU A 23 0.20 13.02 12.76
C LEU A 23 1.16 12.22 13.64
N THR A 24 1.61 11.05 13.19
CA THR A 24 2.46 10.15 14.00
C THR A 24 3.94 10.50 13.93
N GLN A 25 4.47 10.79 12.74
CA GLN A 25 5.91 10.92 12.52
C GLN A 25 6.42 12.37 12.57
N LEU A 26 5.57 13.36 12.22
CA LEU A 26 5.97 14.77 12.21
C LEU A 26 5.43 15.52 13.44
N VAL A 27 4.15 15.30 13.78
CA VAL A 27 3.53 15.93 14.95
C VAL A 27 3.85 15.16 16.25
N GLY A 28 4.10 13.85 16.15
CA GLY A 28 4.47 13.02 17.30
C GLY A 28 3.28 12.60 18.17
N LYS A 29 2.08 12.47 17.60
CA LYS A 29 0.91 11.96 18.33
C LYS A 29 1.03 10.46 18.60
N ALA A 30 0.42 10.04 19.70
CA ALA A 30 0.32 8.63 20.07
C ALA A 30 -0.53 7.86 19.04
N GLN A 31 -0.21 6.57 18.85
CA GLN A 31 -0.90 5.73 17.85
C GLN A 31 -2.37 5.47 18.17
N ASP A 32 -2.75 5.59 19.45
CA ASP A 32 -4.11 5.43 19.96
C ASP A 32 -4.88 6.75 20.09
N ALA A 33 -4.28 7.87 19.66
CA ALA A 33 -4.98 9.15 19.60
C ALA A 33 -6.17 9.06 18.63
N PRO A 34 -7.37 9.56 18.98
CA PRO A 34 -8.59 9.42 18.17
C PRO A 34 -8.41 9.85 16.70
N GLU A 35 -7.71 10.95 16.45
CA GLU A 35 -7.45 11.47 15.10
C GLU A 35 -6.46 10.61 14.29
N VAL A 36 -5.56 9.90 14.96
CA VAL A 36 -4.63 8.96 14.31
C VAL A 36 -5.37 7.69 13.91
N LEU A 37 -6.20 7.16 14.81
CA LEU A 37 -7.05 6.01 14.53
C LEU A 37 -8.04 6.31 13.40
N ALA A 38 -8.72 7.44 13.44
CA ALA A 38 -9.65 7.86 12.39
C ALA A 38 -8.95 8.00 11.02
N ALA A 39 -7.75 8.58 10.98
CA ALA A 39 -6.97 8.67 9.74
C ALA A 39 -6.58 7.27 9.23
N LYS A 40 -6.15 6.37 10.12
CA LYS A 40 -5.76 4.99 9.79
C LYS A 40 -6.92 4.17 9.24
N GLU A 41 -8.09 4.26 9.87
CA GLU A 41 -9.31 3.55 9.45
C GLU A 41 -9.79 3.98 8.05
N LEU A 42 -9.53 5.23 7.66
CA LEU A 42 -9.93 5.76 6.35
C LEU A 42 -8.95 5.44 5.22
N ILE A 43 -7.73 4.97 5.51
CA ILE A 43 -6.73 4.64 4.49
C ILE A 43 -7.29 3.69 3.40
N PRO A 44 -7.93 2.54 3.73
CA PRO A 44 -8.46 1.64 2.70
C PRO A 44 -9.68 2.19 1.95
N GLU A 45 -10.30 3.28 2.42
CA GLU A 45 -11.61 3.78 1.94
C GLU A 45 -11.52 5.11 1.19
N LYS A 46 -10.42 5.87 1.34
CA LYS A 46 -10.27 7.19 0.71
C LYS A 46 -8.83 7.49 0.28
N GLY A 47 -8.70 8.29 -0.77
CA GLY A 47 -7.42 8.76 -1.30
C GLY A 47 -6.71 7.71 -2.14
N TRP A 48 -5.42 7.89 -2.35
CA TRP A 48 -4.66 7.06 -3.30
C TRP A 48 -4.65 5.57 -2.98
N ALA A 49 -4.68 5.20 -1.69
CA ALA A 49 -4.72 3.80 -1.30
C ALA A 49 -6.03 3.13 -1.75
N ALA A 50 -7.17 3.79 -1.52
CA ALA A 50 -8.46 3.32 -2.00
C ALA A 50 -8.54 3.26 -3.53
N ASP A 51 -8.01 4.27 -4.24
CA ASP A 51 -7.98 4.29 -5.70
C ASP A 51 -7.17 3.11 -6.28
N LEU A 52 -6.06 2.75 -5.63
CA LEU A 52 -5.25 1.59 -6.02
C LEU A 52 -5.94 0.26 -5.67
N LEU A 53 -6.56 0.16 -4.50
CA LEU A 53 -7.31 -1.03 -4.10
C LEU A 53 -8.51 -1.28 -5.02
N ALA A 54 -9.18 -0.23 -5.51
CA ALA A 54 -10.29 -0.32 -6.45
C ALA A 54 -9.87 -0.88 -7.83
N GLN A 55 -8.59 -0.77 -8.19
CA GLN A 55 -8.03 -1.31 -9.43
C GLN A 55 -7.60 -2.78 -9.29
N GLN A 56 -7.63 -3.34 -8.07
CA GLN A 56 -7.26 -4.73 -7.86
C GLN A 56 -8.29 -5.66 -8.50
N HIS A 57 -7.81 -6.64 -9.26
CA HIS A 57 -8.66 -7.72 -9.71
C HIS A 57 -9.08 -8.59 -8.52
N ARG A 58 -10.28 -9.17 -8.57
CA ARG A 58 -10.85 -10.03 -7.49
C ARG A 58 -9.94 -11.19 -7.05
N ASP A 59 -9.04 -11.63 -7.93
CA ASP A 59 -8.11 -12.73 -7.66
C ASP A 59 -6.79 -12.25 -7.02
N GLY A 60 -6.64 -10.95 -6.73
CA GLY A 60 -5.55 -10.39 -5.94
C GLY A 60 -4.39 -9.79 -6.74
N TRP A 61 -4.56 -9.52 -8.03
CA TRP A 61 -3.51 -8.96 -8.89
C TRP A 61 -3.89 -7.62 -9.51
N TRP A 62 -2.88 -6.88 -9.98
CA TRP A 62 -3.03 -5.66 -10.76
C TRP A 62 -2.46 -5.87 -12.16
N VAL A 63 -3.06 -5.20 -13.15
CA VAL A 63 -2.73 -5.24 -14.59
C VAL A 63 -2.95 -6.60 -15.25
N SER A 64 -2.24 -7.65 -14.82
CA SER A 64 -2.31 -8.99 -15.42
C SER A 64 -1.85 -10.05 -14.42
N ASP A 65 -2.43 -11.24 -14.52
CA ASP A 65 -1.97 -12.44 -13.82
C ASP A 65 -0.82 -13.15 -14.55
N GLU A 66 -0.48 -12.80 -15.79
CA GLU A 66 0.64 -13.43 -16.50
C GLU A 66 1.99 -13.08 -15.86
N SER A 67 2.14 -11.83 -15.41
CA SER A 67 3.34 -11.33 -14.76
C SER A 67 3.01 -10.45 -13.57
N LEU A 68 3.45 -10.88 -12.38
CA LEU A 68 3.27 -10.09 -11.16
C LEU A 68 4.34 -9.01 -10.97
N TYR A 69 5.38 -8.99 -11.81
CA TYR A 69 6.52 -8.05 -11.69
C TYR A 69 6.63 -7.06 -12.86
N GLY A 70 6.15 -7.45 -14.04
CA GLY A 70 6.11 -6.61 -15.24
C GLY A 70 4.66 -6.26 -15.62
N PRO A 71 4.42 -5.06 -16.18
CA PRO A 71 5.35 -3.96 -16.39
C PRO A 71 5.73 -3.28 -15.06
N LYS A 72 6.90 -2.62 -15.05
CA LYS A 72 7.41 -1.91 -13.87
C LYS A 72 6.46 -0.77 -13.48
N TYR A 73 6.36 -0.51 -12.18
CA TYR A 73 5.54 0.53 -11.55
C TYR A 73 4.02 0.37 -11.67
N LEU A 74 3.53 -0.68 -12.33
CA LEU A 74 2.09 -0.90 -12.52
C LEU A 74 1.63 -2.28 -12.03
N SER A 75 2.44 -3.31 -12.22
CA SER A 75 2.08 -4.68 -11.84
C SER A 75 2.01 -4.89 -10.32
N THR A 76 1.42 -6.02 -9.93
CA THR A 76 1.13 -6.43 -8.54
C THR A 76 2.28 -6.17 -7.56
N ASN A 77 3.52 -6.51 -7.91
CA ASN A 77 4.69 -6.25 -7.06
C ASN A 77 4.82 -4.78 -6.67
N TRP A 78 4.65 -3.88 -7.64
CA TRP A 78 4.80 -2.44 -7.43
C TRP A 78 3.60 -1.85 -6.68
N MET A 79 2.40 -2.35 -6.96
CA MET A 79 1.20 -1.94 -6.21
C MET A 79 1.28 -2.36 -4.75
N LEU A 80 1.79 -3.57 -4.46
CA LEU A 80 2.04 -4.01 -3.08
C LEU A 80 3.05 -3.10 -2.35
N LEU A 81 4.14 -2.71 -3.01
CA LEU A 81 5.12 -1.77 -2.43
C LEU A 81 4.47 -0.41 -2.15
N THR A 82 3.76 0.17 -3.13
CA THR A 82 3.09 1.46 -2.96
C THR A 82 2.01 1.43 -1.88
N LEU A 83 1.19 0.37 -1.82
CA LEU A 83 0.17 0.23 -0.79
C LEU A 83 0.78 0.06 0.61
N SER A 84 1.91 -0.64 0.71
CA SER A 84 2.69 -0.72 1.96
C SER A 84 3.19 0.66 2.40
N ASP A 85 3.73 1.47 1.46
CA ASP A 85 4.16 2.84 1.75
C ASP A 85 2.99 3.75 2.16
N LEU A 86 1.78 3.43 1.69
CA LEU A 86 0.53 4.11 2.08
C LEU A 86 -0.07 3.58 3.39
N GLY A 87 0.61 2.65 4.09
CA GLY A 87 0.21 2.18 5.41
C GLY A 87 -0.79 1.02 5.41
N LEU A 88 -1.03 0.36 4.27
CA LEU A 88 -1.81 -0.88 4.23
C LEU A 88 -0.99 -2.06 4.76
N THR A 89 -1.68 -2.93 5.49
CA THR A 89 -1.15 -4.20 6.02
C THR A 89 -2.00 -5.36 5.53
N ASN A 90 -1.58 -6.60 5.84
CA ASN A 90 -2.38 -7.80 5.58
C ASN A 90 -3.62 -7.92 6.48
N ASP A 91 -3.90 -6.94 7.35
CA ASP A 91 -5.18 -6.84 8.06
C ASP A 91 -6.31 -6.55 7.06
N ASP A 92 -6.01 -5.91 5.92
CA ASP A 92 -6.96 -5.82 4.80
C ASP A 92 -6.93 -7.11 3.97
N PRO A 93 -8.07 -7.82 3.80
CA PRO A 93 -8.11 -9.10 3.10
C PRO A 93 -7.70 -8.99 1.62
N ARG A 94 -7.84 -7.83 0.98
CA ARG A 94 -7.37 -7.58 -0.39
C ARG A 94 -5.85 -7.65 -0.47
N ILE A 95 -5.17 -7.09 0.53
CA ILE A 95 -3.71 -7.11 0.64
C ILE A 95 -3.23 -8.51 0.98
N ALA A 96 -3.86 -9.18 1.95
CA ALA A 96 -3.53 -10.56 2.29
C ALA A 96 -3.60 -11.48 1.06
N LYS A 97 -4.68 -11.38 0.27
CA LYS A 97 -4.86 -12.16 -0.96
C LYS A 97 -3.75 -11.92 -1.98
N ALA A 98 -3.37 -10.66 -2.20
CA ALA A 98 -2.30 -10.30 -3.13
C ALA A 98 -0.93 -10.80 -2.66
N CYS A 99 -0.63 -10.68 -1.36
CA CYS A 99 0.59 -11.20 -0.77
C CYS A 99 0.69 -12.72 -0.92
N GLU A 100 -0.39 -13.46 -0.64
CA GLU A 100 -0.45 -14.91 -0.84
C GLU A 100 -0.20 -15.30 -2.29
N LEU A 101 -0.86 -14.63 -3.25
CA LEU A 101 -0.66 -14.85 -4.67
C LEU A 101 0.80 -14.59 -5.08
N TRP A 102 1.39 -13.48 -4.61
CA TRP A 102 2.75 -13.12 -4.92
C TRP A 102 3.74 -14.12 -4.35
N LEU A 103 3.62 -14.48 -3.07
CA LEU A 103 4.48 -15.48 -2.42
C LEU A 103 4.40 -16.83 -3.14
N HIS A 104 3.20 -17.30 -3.45
CA HIS A 104 2.99 -18.57 -4.15
C HIS A 104 3.66 -18.61 -5.53
N ARG A 105 3.65 -17.49 -6.27
CA ARG A 105 4.15 -17.45 -7.65
C ARG A 105 5.59 -17.02 -7.81
N MET A 106 6.13 -16.28 -6.84
CA MET A 106 7.45 -15.67 -6.94
C MET A 106 8.50 -16.43 -6.13
N ALA A 107 8.11 -17.21 -5.11
CA ALA A 107 9.05 -17.94 -4.27
C ALA A 107 9.80 -19.04 -5.06
N THR A 108 11.10 -19.15 -4.81
CA THR A 108 11.98 -20.17 -5.38
C THR A 108 12.41 -21.20 -4.34
N ALA A 109 12.86 -22.37 -4.79
CA ALA A 109 13.19 -23.50 -3.90
C ALA A 109 14.35 -23.21 -2.92
N ASP A 110 15.17 -22.22 -3.20
CA ASP A 110 16.26 -21.73 -2.34
C ASP A 110 15.82 -20.62 -1.37
N GLY A 111 14.52 -20.30 -1.33
CA GLY A 111 13.95 -19.27 -0.46
C GLY A 111 14.03 -17.85 -1.03
N GLY A 112 14.53 -17.68 -2.25
CA GLY A 112 14.52 -16.40 -2.97
C GLY A 112 13.17 -16.08 -3.60
N PHE A 113 13.14 -14.94 -4.31
CA PHE A 113 11.98 -14.54 -5.13
C PHE A 113 12.44 -14.14 -6.53
N ALA A 114 11.78 -14.66 -7.55
CA ALA A 114 12.06 -14.33 -8.95
C ALA A 114 10.79 -14.40 -9.81
N PRO A 115 10.64 -13.54 -10.84
CA PRO A 115 9.60 -13.73 -11.84
C PRO A 115 9.74 -15.11 -12.48
N SER A 116 8.65 -15.86 -12.56
CA SER A 116 8.63 -17.15 -13.27
C SER A 116 9.08 -16.93 -14.72
N GLY A 117 10.24 -17.49 -15.11
CA GLY A 117 10.81 -17.32 -16.45
C GLY A 117 12.27 -16.88 -16.52
N GLY A 118 12.95 -16.70 -15.38
CA GLY A 118 14.41 -16.65 -15.35
C GLY A 118 14.97 -18.01 -15.80
N LYS A 119 15.25 -18.16 -17.09
CA LYS A 119 15.98 -19.33 -17.61
C LYS A 119 17.28 -19.47 -16.81
N LYS A 120 17.47 -20.62 -16.17
CA LYS A 120 18.81 -21.12 -15.85
C LYS A 120 19.54 -21.42 -17.15
#